data_AF-A0A950A0U3-F1
#
_entry.id   AF-A0A950A0U3-F1
#
_cell.length_a   1.000
_cell.length_b   1.000
_cell.length_c   1.000
_cell.angle_alpha   90.00
_cell.angle_beta   90.00
_cell.angle_gamma   90.00
#
_symmetry.space_group_name_H-M   'P 1'
#
loop_
_entity.id
_entity.type
_entity.pdbx_description
1 polymer ?
#
loop_
_entity_poly.entity_id
_entity_poly.type
_entity_poly.pdbx_seq_one_letter_code
_entity_poly.pdbx_strand_id
1 'polypeptide(L)'
;MAHVFSIVLAGGEGKRLAPLTADRAKPAVPFGGVYRLVDFALSNLVNAGYLRIVVLTQYKSHSLDRHLAQSWSLSGLLGNYVAPVPAQMRRGPRWFVGSADAIYQNFNLLR
;
A
#
# COMPACT_ATOMS: atom_id res chain seq x y z
N MET A 1 -11.68 -21.40 4.80
CA MET A 1 -11.78 -19.92 4.83
C MET A 1 -11.67 -19.42 3.40
N ALA A 2 -12.46 -18.41 3.03
CA ALA A 2 -12.39 -17.82 1.68
C ALA A 2 -11.00 -17.22 1.45
N HIS A 3 -10.42 -17.47 0.26
CA HIS A 3 -9.17 -16.85 -0.15
C HIS A 3 -9.42 -15.38 -0.51
N VAL A 4 -9.33 -14.49 0.48
CA VAL A 4 -9.52 -13.05 0.30
C VAL A 4 -8.19 -12.39 -0.05
N PHE A 5 -8.18 -11.61 -1.13
CA PHE A 5 -7.06 -10.77 -1.54
C PHE A 5 -7.35 -9.32 -1.17
N SER A 6 -6.46 -8.71 -0.39
CA SER A 6 -6.66 -7.37 0.15
C SER A 6 -5.82 -6.34 -0.61
N ILE A 7 -6.45 -5.22 -0.96
CA ILE A 7 -5.78 -4.10 -1.64
C ILE A 7 -5.89 -2.85 -0.76
N VAL A 8 -4.75 -2.26 -0.40
CA VAL A 8 -4.66 -0.98 0.29
C VAL A 8 -4.26 0.11 -0.70
N LEU A 9 -5.09 1.13 -0.85
CA LEU A 9 -4.82 2.27 -1.74
C LEU A 9 -3.97 3.32 -1.02
N ALA A 10 -2.68 3.34 -1.29
CA ALA A 10 -1.68 4.21 -0.65
C ALA A 10 -1.11 5.29 -1.60
N GLY A 11 -1.76 5.53 -2.74
CA GLY A 11 -1.32 6.47 -3.77
C GLY A 11 -1.71 7.94 -3.56
N GLY A 12 -2.20 8.35 -2.38
CA GLY A 12 -2.65 9.74 -2.16
C GLY A 12 -1.50 10.71 -1.84
N GLU A 13 -1.44 11.84 -2.56
CA GLU A 13 -0.43 12.89 -2.34
C GLU A 13 -0.59 13.58 -0.97
N GLY A 14 -1.82 13.72 -0.47
CA GLY A 14 -2.07 14.27 0.87
C GLY A 14 -1.73 15.76 1.01
N LYS A 15 -2.06 16.58 0.00
CA LYS A 15 -1.77 18.03 -0.03
C LYS A 15 -2.22 18.79 1.22
N ARG A 16 -3.36 18.39 1.82
CA ARG A 16 -3.93 19.01 3.04
C ARG A 16 -3.11 18.79 4.31
N LEU A 17 -2.14 17.88 4.28
CA LEU A 17 -1.23 17.60 5.40
C LEU A 17 0.16 18.23 5.21
N ALA A 18 0.32 19.13 4.23
CA ALA A 18 1.53 19.92 4.13
C ALA A 18 1.81 20.65 5.47
N PRO A 19 3.07 20.71 5.94
CA PRO A 19 4.30 20.27 5.27
C PRO A 19 4.67 18.79 5.46
N LEU A 20 3.88 18.00 6.21
CA LEU A 20 4.23 16.62 6.59
C LEU A 20 4.35 15.65 5.40
N THR A 21 3.78 16.01 4.25
CA THR A 21 3.79 15.24 2.98
C THR A 21 4.73 15.83 1.92
N ALA A 22 5.65 16.72 2.32
CA ALA A 22 6.64 17.32 1.41
C ALA A 22 7.52 16.26 0.73
N ASP A 23 8.02 15.27 1.46
CA ASP A 23 8.96 14.25 0.93
C ASP A 23 8.45 12.81 1.07
N ARG A 24 7.18 12.64 1.44
CA ARG A 24 6.59 11.31 1.68
C ARG A 24 5.12 11.27 1.30
N ALA A 25 4.65 10.08 0.93
CA ALA A 25 3.24 9.81 0.78
C ALA A 25 2.48 10.00 2.11
N LYS A 26 1.20 10.40 2.05
CA LYS A 26 0.34 10.50 3.25
C LYS A 26 0.38 9.24 4.12
N PRO A 27 0.30 8.00 3.58
CA PRO A 27 0.33 6.80 4.41
C PRO A 27 1.66 6.57 5.15
N ALA A 28 2.75 7.20 4.70
CA ALA A 28 4.06 7.13 5.34
C ALA A 28 4.27 8.18 6.44
N VAL A 29 3.27 9.03 6.74
CA VAL A 29 3.37 10.00 7.82
C VAL A 29 3.48 9.25 9.17
N PRO A 30 4.50 9.57 9.99
CA PRO A 30 4.63 9.01 11.33
C PRO A 30 3.45 9.34 12.23
N PHE A 31 3.06 8.42 13.10
CA PHE A 31 1.97 8.57 14.04
C PHE A 31 2.26 7.78 15.33
N GLY A 32 1.97 8.35 16.50
CA GLY A 32 2.11 7.63 17.77
C GLY A 32 3.53 7.13 18.07
N GLY A 33 4.56 7.86 17.64
CA GLY A 33 5.97 7.55 17.87
C GLY A 33 6.55 6.54 16.88
N VAL A 34 6.10 5.29 16.93
CA VAL A 34 6.70 4.17 16.17
C VAL A 34 5.92 3.77 14.91
N TYR A 35 4.66 4.21 14.79
CA TYR A 35 3.79 3.80 13.70
C TYR A 35 3.79 4.80 12.56
N ARG A 36 3.19 4.37 11.45
CA ARG A 36 2.77 5.21 10.33
C ARG A 36 1.29 5.00 10.07
N LEU A 37 0.66 5.96 9.38
CA LEU A 37 -0.77 5.88 9.08
C LEU A 37 -1.19 4.59 8.36
N VAL A 38 -0.33 4.02 7.52
CA VAL A 38 -0.59 2.75 6.82
C VAL A 38 -0.74 1.56 7.79
N ASP A 39 -0.09 1.60 8.96
CA ASP A 39 -0.02 0.46 9.88
C ASP A 39 -1.39 0.12 10.45
N PHE A 40 -2.26 1.11 10.62
CA PHE A 40 -3.63 0.90 11.11
C PHE A 40 -4.45 0.04 10.15
N ALA A 41 -4.37 0.33 8.85
CA ALA A 41 -5.07 -0.45 7.84
C ALA A 41 -4.52 -1.88 7.73
N LEU A 42 -3.18 -2.02 7.75
CA LEU A 42 -2.52 -3.32 7.67
C LEU A 42 -2.78 -4.18 8.91
N SER A 43 -2.74 -3.57 10.10
CA SER A 43 -3.04 -4.26 11.36
C SER A 43 -4.47 -4.77 11.39
N ASN A 44 -5.44 -3.98 10.92
CA ASN A 44 -6.83 -4.42 10.82
C ASN A 44 -6.99 -5.63 9.90
N LEU A 45 -6.34 -5.62 8.73
CA LEU A 45 -6.39 -6.73 7.79
C LEU A 45 -5.76 -8.00 8.36
N VAL A 46 -4.55 -7.87 8.93
CA VAL A 46 -3.82 -9.00 9.51
C VAL A 46 -4.55 -9.59 10.72
N ASN A 47 -5.06 -8.74 11.63
CA ASN A 47 -5.82 -9.19 12.80
C ASN A 47 -7.15 -9.87 12.41
N ALA A 48 -7.73 -9.51 11.26
CA ALA A 48 -8.91 -10.17 10.70
C ALA A 48 -8.59 -11.46 9.92
N GLY A 49 -7.31 -11.86 9.82
CA GLY A 49 -6.88 -13.05 9.09
C GLY A 49 -6.70 -12.86 7.58
N TYR A 50 -6.72 -11.62 7.08
CA TYR A 50 -6.46 -11.32 5.67
C TYR A 50 -4.96 -11.11 5.44
N LEU A 51 -4.27 -12.18 5.06
CA LEU A 51 -2.79 -12.22 5.05
C LEU A 51 -2.15 -12.09 3.67
N ARG A 52 -2.95 -11.90 2.62
CA ARG A 52 -2.49 -11.62 1.24
C ARG A 52 -2.85 -10.18 0.91
N ILE A 53 -1.91 -9.27 1.15
CA ILE A 53 -2.15 -7.83 1.08
C ILE A 53 -1.18 -7.21 0.07
N VAL A 54 -1.72 -6.40 -0.83
CA VAL A 54 -0.93 -5.50 -1.68
C VAL A 54 -1.23 -4.05 -1.34
N VAL A 55 -0.19 -3.23 -1.35
CA VAL A 55 -0.28 -1.79 -1.09
C VAL A 55 0.03 -1.05 -2.38
N LEU A 56 -0.98 -0.46 -3.01
CA LEU A 56 -0.79 0.29 -4.25
C LEU A 56 -0.21 1.68 -3.94
N THR A 57 1.01 1.95 -4.38
CA THR A 57 1.72 3.21 -4.14
C THR A 57 1.85 4.04 -5.41
N GLN A 58 1.98 5.37 -5.26
CA GLN A 58 2.04 6.29 -6.40
C GLN A 58 3.01 7.45 -6.12
N TYR A 59 2.58 8.49 -5.40
CA TYR A 59 3.41 9.66 -5.13
C TYR A 59 4.40 9.41 -3.98
N LYS A 60 5.66 9.83 -4.15
CA LYS A 60 6.68 9.91 -3.08
C LYS A 60 6.74 8.64 -2.21
N SER A 61 6.70 7.47 -2.85
CA SER A 61 6.48 6.18 -2.19
C SER A 61 7.71 5.60 -1.50
N HIS A 62 8.93 6.03 -1.84
CA HIS A 62 10.18 5.41 -1.37
C HIS A 62 10.23 5.17 0.14
N SER A 63 9.82 6.16 0.94
CA SER A 63 9.79 6.01 2.40
C SER A 63 8.76 4.99 2.86
N LEU A 64 7.61 4.91 2.20
CA LEU A 64 6.56 3.92 2.45
C LEU A 64 7.02 2.52 2.07
N ASP A 65 7.60 2.36 0.87
CA ASP A 65 8.05 1.07 0.36
C ASP A 65 9.12 0.46 1.28
N ARG A 66 10.06 1.29 1.77
CA ARG A 66 11.05 0.88 2.78
C ARG A 66 10.40 0.42 4.09
N HIS A 67 9.40 1.14 4.59
CA HIS A 67 8.68 0.80 5.81
C HIS A 67 7.93 -0.52 5.70
N LEU A 68 7.25 -0.75 4.56
CA LEU A 68 6.57 -2.01 4.30
C LEU A 68 7.56 -3.18 4.27
N ALA A 69 8.71 -3.02 3.60
CA ALA A 69 9.74 -4.05 3.54
C ALA A 69 10.37 -4.36 4.91
N GLN A 70 10.54 -3.37 5.78
CA GLN A 70 11.18 -3.53 7.09
C GLN A 70 10.23 -3.99 8.19
N SER A 71 8.99 -3.50 8.18
CA SER A 71 8.04 -3.67 9.29
C SER A 71 6.92 -4.67 9.01
N TRP A 72 6.68 -5.01 7.74
CA TRP A 72 5.56 -5.86 7.32
C TRP A 72 6.00 -7.13 6.57
N SER A 73 7.04 -7.79 7.09
CA SER A 73 7.50 -9.09 6.58
C SER A 73 6.70 -10.25 7.21
N LEU A 74 5.75 -10.80 6.47
CA LEU A 74 5.01 -12.01 6.85
C LEU A 74 5.73 -13.29 6.36
N SER A 75 5.47 -14.43 7.00
CA SER A 75 6.04 -15.72 6.59
C SER A 75 5.46 -16.18 5.25
N GLY A 76 6.32 -16.20 4.22
CA GLY A 76 5.96 -16.64 2.87
C GLY A 76 5.67 -18.13 2.73
N LEU A 77 6.01 -18.97 3.71
CA LEU A 77 5.77 -20.42 3.67
C LEU A 77 4.28 -20.79 3.52
N LEU A 78 3.40 -19.93 4.02
CA LEU A 78 1.94 -20.09 3.91
C LEU A 78 1.34 -19.24 2.77
N GLY A 79 2.18 -18.62 1.94
CA GLY A 79 1.76 -17.68 0.91
C GLY A 79 1.19 -16.37 1.46
N ASN A 80 1.60 -15.98 2.68
CA ASN A 80 1.22 -14.74 3.33
C ASN A 80 2.24 -13.65 3.00
N TYR A 81 1.78 -12.45 2.68
CA TYR A 81 2.64 -11.32 2.36
C TYR A 81 1.93 -9.99 2.48
N VAL A 82 2.71 -8.95 2.74
CA VAL A 82 2.37 -7.56 2.48
C VAL A 82 3.39 -7.05 1.45
N ALA A 83 2.93 -6.67 0.27
CA ALA A 83 3.84 -6.24 -0.81
C ALA A 83 3.47 -4.86 -1.35
N PRO A 84 4.43 -3.92 -1.47
CA PRO A 84 4.20 -2.69 -2.22
C PRO A 84 4.09 -2.99 -3.71
N VAL A 85 3.12 -2.36 -4.38
CA VAL A 85 3.00 -2.36 -5.82
C VAL A 85 3.00 -0.91 -6.29
N PRO A 86 4.11 -0.44 -6.89
CA PRO A 86 4.17 0.94 -7.38
C PRO A 86 3.24 1.13 -8.58
N ALA A 87 2.89 2.39 -8.85
CA ALA A 87 2.17 2.73 -10.07
C ALA A 87 2.96 2.30 -11.30
N GLN A 88 2.41 1.33 -12.02
CA GLN A 88 2.99 0.78 -13.24
C GLN A 88 2.14 1.22 -14.42
N MET A 89 2.77 1.76 -15.46
CA MET A 89 2.17 2.15 -16.74
C MET A 89 1.75 0.93 -17.59
N ARG A 90 1.06 -0.05 -16.99
CA ARG A 90 0.78 -1.37 -17.60
C ARG A 90 -0.21 -1.29 -18.76
N ARG A 91 -1.15 -0.34 -18.68
CA ARG A 91 -2.20 -0.16 -19.70
C ARG A 91 -2.02 1.11 -20.52
N GLY A 92 -0.79 1.61 -20.59
CA GLY A 92 -0.41 2.82 -21.33
C GLY A 92 0.50 3.74 -20.50
N PRO A 93 1.10 4.76 -21.13
CA PRO A 93 2.11 5.63 -20.53
C PRO A 93 1.50 6.68 -19.59
N ARG A 94 0.65 6.25 -18.65
CA ARG A 94 -0.02 7.11 -17.68
C ARG A 94 0.01 6.52 -16.28
N TRP A 95 0.08 7.42 -15.30
CA TRP A 95 -0.08 7.08 -13.88
C TRP A 95 -1.54 6.72 -13.59
N PHE A 96 -1.84 6.27 -12.37
CA PHE A 96 -3.23 6.07 -11.96
C PHE A 96 -3.97 7.41 -12.01
N VAL A 97 -5.09 7.43 -12.74
CA VAL A 97 -5.94 8.63 -12.81
C VAL A 97 -6.92 8.72 -11.64
N GLY A 98 -7.03 7.67 -10.83
CA GLY A 98 -7.84 7.60 -9.63
C GLY A 98 -7.80 6.23 -8.97
N SER A 99 -8.50 6.08 -7.85
CA SER A 99 -8.55 4.84 -7.06
C SER A 99 -9.06 3.63 -7.86
N ALA A 100 -10.14 3.80 -8.63
CA ALA A 100 -10.69 2.73 -9.45
C ALA A 100 -9.72 2.33 -10.58
N ASP A 101 -9.04 3.31 -11.19
CA ASP A 101 -8.03 3.05 -12.22
C ASP A 101 -6.80 2.33 -11.64
N ALA A 102 -6.40 2.66 -10.41
CA ALA A 102 -5.32 1.94 -9.71
C ALA A 102 -5.65 0.44 -9.56
N ILE A 103 -6.90 0.11 -9.22
CA ILE A 103 -7.36 -1.29 -9.19
C ILE A 103 -7.38 -1.86 -10.61
N TYR A 104 -7.98 -1.14 -11.57
CA TYR A 104 -8.14 -1.58 -12.96
C TYR A 104 -6.80 -1.96 -13.64
N GLN A 105 -5.78 -1.13 -13.46
CA GLN A 105 -4.44 -1.36 -14.00
C GLN A 105 -3.74 -2.57 -13.36
N ASN A 106 -4.12 -2.95 -12.14
CA ASN A 106 -3.54 -4.04 -11.36
C ASN A 106 -4.41 -5.29 -11.27
N PHE A 107 -5.44 -5.46 -12.12
CA PHE A 107 -6.27 -6.67 -12.15
C PHE A 107 -5.48 -7.96 -12.33
N ASN A 108 -4.28 -7.90 -12.93
CA ASN A 108 -3.39 -9.05 -13.07
C ASN A 108 -2.93 -9.63 -11.72
N LEU A 109 -3.04 -8.89 -10.61
CA LEU A 109 -2.71 -9.37 -9.26
C LEU A 109 -3.81 -10.24 -8.65
N LEU A 110 -5.03 -10.21 -9.20
CA LEU A 110 -6.18 -10.97 -8.72
C LEU A 110 -6.29 -12.37 -9.34
N ARG A 111 -5.31 -12.78 -10.16
CA ARG A 111 -5.27 -14.07 -10.85
C ARG A 111 -4.58 -15.14 -10.03
#